data_AF-A0A4Q6B9Y2-F1
#
_entry.id   AF-A0A4Q6B9Y2-F1
#
_cell.length_a   1.000
_cell.length_b   1.000
_cell.length_c   1.000
_cell.angle_alpha   90.00
_cell.angle_beta   90.00
_cell.angle_gamma   90.00
#
_symmetry.space_group_name_H-M   'P 1'
#
loop_
_entity.id
_entity.type
_entity.pdbx_description
1 polymer ?
#
loop_
_entity_poly.entity_id
_entity_poly.type
_entity_poly.pdbx_seq_one_letter_code
_entity_poly.pdbx_strand_id
1 'polypeptide(L)'
;MSLKLELISFDPGKESLEALKKPLEIAINRLVVEDEEMESPLNNAREVAAMRRRKSVSKEKSLEDAVTVLAEHFNKKSSQLTLVGAGKGQKPERGEDLEKNWVFSLVMPTLSDHIYWVVVPKDAPEGAYVYGFN
;
A
#
# COMPACT_ATOMS: atom_id res chain seq x y z
N MET A 1 19.94 -4.04 6.46
CA MET A 1 19.73 -3.66 5.05
C MET A 1 18.41 -2.92 5.00
N SER A 2 18.42 -1.58 4.86
CA SER A 2 17.17 -0.81 4.78
C SER A 2 16.60 -0.95 3.37
N LEU A 3 15.54 -1.74 3.22
CA LEU A 3 14.73 -1.75 1.99
C LEU A 3 13.96 -0.44 1.92
N LYS A 4 14.05 0.25 0.79
CA LYS A 4 13.35 1.51 0.54
C LYS A 4 12.24 1.24 -0.48
N LEU A 5 11.01 1.58 -0.11
CA LEU A 5 9.91 1.69 -1.06
C LEU A 5 10.14 2.98 -1.86
N GLU A 6 10.41 2.83 -3.16
CA GLU A 6 10.66 3.94 -4.05
C GLU A 6 9.41 4.19 -4.89
N LEU A 7 8.82 5.36 -4.68
CA LEU A 7 7.65 5.79 -5.42
C LEU A 7 8.06 6.18 -6.83
N ILE A 8 7.81 5.29 -7.80
CA ILE A 8 8.17 5.51 -9.21
C ILE A 8 7.12 6.36 -9.93
N SER A 9 5.85 6.24 -9.55
CA SER A 9 4.74 6.96 -10.15
C SER A 9 3.74 7.36 -9.08
N PHE A 10 3.40 8.65 -9.06
CA PHE A 10 2.41 9.24 -8.18
C PHE A 10 1.63 10.34 -8.89
N ASP A 11 0.31 10.27 -8.80
CA ASP A 11 -0.58 11.33 -9.28
C ASP A 11 -1.21 12.03 -8.05
N PRO A 12 -0.87 13.31 -7.80
CA PRO A 12 -1.38 14.07 -6.66
C PRO A 12 -2.80 14.63 -6.87
N GLY A 13 -3.41 14.45 -8.05
CA GLY A 13 -4.70 15.08 -8.37
C GLY A 13 -4.62 16.61 -8.31
N LYS A 14 -5.50 17.25 -7.52
CA LYS A 14 -5.56 18.72 -7.36
C LYS A 14 -4.71 19.27 -6.22
N GLU A 15 -4.14 18.38 -5.40
CA GLU A 15 -3.44 18.76 -4.18
C GLU A 15 -1.98 19.13 -4.46
N SER A 16 -1.41 20.00 -3.61
CA SER A 16 0.01 20.34 -3.72
C SER A 16 0.89 19.20 -3.19
N LEU A 17 2.06 18.99 -3.82
CA LEU A 17 3.03 17.97 -3.36
C LEU A 17 3.49 18.21 -1.92
N GLU A 18 3.61 19.47 -1.48
CA GLU A 18 3.98 19.82 -0.10
C GLU A 18 2.92 19.37 0.90
N ALA A 19 1.63 19.61 0.61
CA ALA A 19 0.53 19.15 1.46
C ALA A 19 0.45 17.62 1.54
N LEU A 20 0.84 16.92 0.46
CA LEU A 20 0.76 15.47 0.37
C LEU A 20 1.97 14.73 0.93
N LYS A 21 3.09 15.43 1.17
CA LYS A 21 4.34 14.80 1.59
C LYS A 21 4.16 13.91 2.83
N LYS A 22 3.48 14.43 3.85
CA LYS A 22 3.26 13.70 5.10
C LYS A 22 2.29 12.53 4.97
N PRO A 23 1.06 12.70 4.42
CA PRO A 23 0.14 11.57 4.27
C PRO A 23 0.69 10.50 3.31
N LEU A 24 1.44 10.89 2.28
CA LEU A 24 2.09 9.94 1.39
C LEU A 24 3.17 9.10 2.09
N GLU A 25 4.00 9.72 2.93
CA GLU A 25 4.98 9.00 3.76
C GLU A 25 4.28 8.01 4.69
N ILE A 26 3.20 8.42 5.35
CA ILE A 26 2.41 7.55 6.23
C ILE A 26 1.81 6.40 5.43
N ALA A 27 1.23 6.68 4.26
CA ALA A 27 0.64 5.66 3.42
C ALA A 27 1.66 4.59 3.00
N ILE A 28 2.85 5.01 2.53
CA ILE A 28 3.93 4.09 2.14
C ILE A 28 4.41 3.27 3.33
N ASN A 29 4.60 3.89 4.49
CA ASN A 29 5.03 3.17 5.69
C ASN A 29 3.98 2.17 6.17
N ARG A 30 2.68 2.46 5.97
CA ARG A 30 1.60 1.57 6.40
C ARG A 30 1.56 0.26 5.60
N LEU A 31 2.08 0.24 4.37
CA LEU A 31 2.13 -0.94 3.51
C LEU A 31 2.95 -2.10 4.10
N VAL A 32 3.91 -1.82 4.99
CA VAL A 32 4.83 -2.81 5.58
C VAL A 32 4.54 -3.12 7.04
N VAL A 33 3.46 -2.58 7.60
CA VAL A 33 3.03 -2.84 8.97
C VAL A 33 2.11 -4.06 8.97
N GLU A 34 2.38 -5.03 9.86
CA GLU A 34 1.51 -6.19 10.03
C GLU A 34 0.10 -5.77 10.46
N ASP A 35 -0.91 -6.36 9.83
CA ASP A 35 -2.31 -6.23 10.22
C ASP A 35 -3.09 -7.52 9.99
N GLU A 36 -4.34 -7.53 10.45
CA GLU A 36 -5.27 -8.66 10.35
C GLU A 36 -5.95 -8.75 8.98
N GLU A 37 -5.68 -7.78 8.08
CA GLU A 37 -6.33 -7.72 6.79
C GLU A 37 -5.70 -8.73 5.82
N MET A 38 -6.40 -9.84 5.58
CA MET A 38 -5.86 -10.97 4.82
C MET A 38 -5.43 -10.57 3.41
N GLU A 39 -6.16 -9.65 2.78
CA GLU A 39 -5.88 -9.17 1.43
C GLU A 39 -4.96 -7.93 1.41
N SER A 40 -4.28 -7.60 2.52
CA SER A 40 -3.36 -6.48 2.55
C SER A 40 -2.13 -6.73 1.64
N PRO A 41 -1.47 -5.66 1.13
CA PRO A 41 -0.28 -5.79 0.29
C PRO A 41 0.82 -6.67 0.91
N LEU A 42 1.02 -6.54 2.22
CA LEU A 42 2.04 -7.30 2.95
C LEU A 42 1.67 -8.78 3.05
N ASN A 43 0.40 -9.10 3.29
CA ASN A 43 -0.07 -10.48 3.37
C ASN A 43 -0.01 -11.16 1.99
N ASN A 44 -0.42 -10.49 0.91
CA ASN A 44 -0.25 -11.02 -0.45
C ASN A 44 1.24 -11.20 -0.80
N ALA A 45 2.11 -10.26 -0.41
CA ALA A 45 3.56 -10.41 -0.59
C ALA A 45 4.14 -11.57 0.22
N ARG A 46 3.61 -11.82 1.42
CA ARG A 46 3.99 -12.96 2.27
C ARG A 46 3.62 -14.29 1.63
N GLU A 47 2.45 -14.38 0.99
CA GLU A 47 2.04 -15.56 0.22
C GLU A 47 2.98 -15.82 -0.96
N VAL A 48 3.27 -14.80 -1.77
CA VAL A 48 4.22 -14.91 -2.89
C VAL A 48 5.61 -15.33 -2.39
N ALA A 49 6.09 -14.73 -1.28
CA ALA A 49 7.34 -15.14 -0.64
C ALA A 49 7.31 -16.61 -0.20
N ALA A 50 6.20 -17.07 0.38
CA ALA A 50 6.03 -18.46 0.78
C ALA A 50 6.07 -19.43 -0.41
N MET A 51 5.43 -19.09 -1.53
CA MET A 51 5.47 -19.88 -2.76
C MET A 51 6.88 -20.00 -3.36
N ARG A 52 7.73 -18.98 -3.19
CA ARG A 52 9.15 -19.03 -3.62
C ARG A 52 10.02 -19.94 -2.75
N ARG A 53 9.57 -20.27 -1.53
CA ARG A 53 10.34 -21.05 -0.55
C ARG A 53 10.02 -22.54 -0.66
N ARG A 54 11.04 -23.37 -0.41
CA ARG A 54 10.90 -24.84 -0.36
C ARG A 54 10.64 -25.38 1.05
N LYS A 55 10.79 -24.54 2.08
CA LYS A 55 10.70 -24.92 3.50
C LYS A 55 10.03 -23.80 4.30
N SER A 56 9.41 -24.18 5.42
CA SER A 56 8.91 -23.23 6.41
C SER A 56 10.08 -22.46 7.06
N VAL A 57 9.82 -21.23 7.47
CA VAL A 57 10.77 -20.30 8.10
C VAL A 57 10.14 -19.70 9.35
N SER A 58 10.94 -19.02 10.19
CA SER A 58 10.39 -18.30 11.35
C SER A 58 9.45 -17.18 10.93
N LYS A 59 8.62 -16.68 11.86
CA LYS A 59 7.70 -15.57 11.60
C LYS A 59 8.47 -14.31 11.15
N GLU A 60 9.58 -14.02 11.81
CA GLU A 60 10.44 -12.85 11.53
C GLU A 60 11.00 -12.95 10.12
N LYS A 61 11.53 -14.12 9.74
CA LYS A 61 12.04 -14.33 8.38
C LYS A 61 10.92 -14.26 7.34
N SER A 62 9.73 -14.74 7.68
CA SER A 62 8.56 -14.62 6.81
C SER A 62 8.19 -13.16 6.55
N LEU A 63 8.24 -12.32 7.58
CA LEU A 63 8.01 -10.87 7.48
C LEU A 63 9.10 -10.17 6.65
N GLU A 64 10.38 -10.45 6.90
CA GLU A 64 11.48 -9.87 6.12
C GLU A 64 11.37 -10.18 4.61
N ASP A 65 11.07 -11.44 4.29
CA ASP A 65 10.90 -11.85 2.90
C ASP A 65 9.67 -11.20 2.27
N ALA A 66 8.57 -11.04 3.03
CA ALA A 66 7.37 -10.35 2.56
C ALA A 66 7.65 -8.87 2.25
N VAL A 67 8.37 -8.16 3.13
CA VAL A 67 8.78 -6.76 2.90
C VAL A 67 9.68 -6.65 1.67
N THR A 68 10.58 -7.64 1.47
CA THR A 68 11.44 -7.69 0.28
C THR A 68 10.63 -7.86 -1.00
N VAL A 69 9.71 -8.83 -1.03
CA VAL A 69 8.82 -9.06 -2.18
C VAL A 69 7.92 -7.84 -2.44
N LEU A 70 7.36 -7.24 -1.40
CA LEU A 70 6.55 -6.05 -1.54
C LEU A 70 7.34 -4.91 -2.18
N ALA A 71 8.57 -4.65 -1.72
CA ALA A 71 9.43 -3.62 -2.30
C ALA A 71 9.81 -3.93 -3.76
N GLU A 72 10.12 -5.18 -4.08
CA GLU A 72 10.40 -5.61 -5.47
C GLU A 72 9.25 -5.31 -6.42
N HIS A 73 8.00 -5.47 -5.95
CA HIS A 73 6.81 -5.27 -6.77
C HIS A 73 6.36 -3.81 -6.79
N PHE A 74 6.43 -3.11 -5.66
CA PHE A 74 6.14 -1.68 -5.56
C PHE A 74 7.06 -0.85 -6.47
N ASN A 75 8.34 -1.20 -6.53
CA ASN A 75 9.35 -0.50 -7.34
C ASN A 75 9.33 -0.91 -8.83
N LYS A 76 8.24 -1.45 -9.37
CA LYS A 76 8.10 -1.70 -10.81
C LYS A 76 7.37 -0.56 -11.49
N LYS A 77 7.74 -0.28 -12.76
CA LYS A 77 7.05 0.73 -13.59
C LYS A 77 5.56 0.46 -13.80
N SER A 78 5.13 -0.80 -13.66
CA SER A 78 3.72 -1.20 -13.74
C SER A 78 2.93 -0.87 -12.48
N SER A 79 3.60 -0.55 -11.38
CA SER A 79 2.97 -0.25 -10.10
C SER A 79 2.67 1.25 -10.01
N GLN A 80 1.47 1.57 -9.54
CA GLN A 80 0.97 2.94 -9.50
C GLN A 80 0.31 3.19 -8.15
N LEU A 81 0.74 4.27 -7.49
CA LEU A 81 0.09 4.81 -6.32
C LEU A 81 -0.59 6.13 -6.74
N THR A 82 -1.86 6.29 -6.46
CA THR A 82 -2.65 7.43 -6.93
C THR A 82 -3.41 8.03 -5.76
N LEU A 83 -3.38 9.35 -5.61
CA LEU A 83 -4.28 10.02 -4.68
C LEU A 83 -5.69 10.04 -5.27
N VAL A 84 -6.65 9.55 -4.51
CA VAL A 84 -8.06 9.52 -4.91
C VAL A 84 -8.67 10.89 -4.65
N GLY A 85 -9.05 11.59 -5.71
CA GLY A 85 -9.72 12.90 -5.63
C GLY A 85 -11.24 12.82 -5.73
N ALA A 86 -11.91 13.94 -5.46
CA ALA A 86 -13.33 14.14 -5.77
C ALA A 86 -13.54 14.20 -7.30
N GLY A 87 -13.65 13.03 -7.95
CA GLY A 87 -13.74 12.90 -9.40
C GLY A 87 -13.88 11.46 -9.88
N LYS A 88 -13.94 11.26 -11.21
CA LYS A 88 -14.11 9.93 -11.83
C LYS A 88 -12.89 9.04 -11.54
N GLY A 89 -13.13 7.92 -10.88
CA GLY A 89 -12.16 6.89 -10.51
C GLY A 89 -12.85 5.81 -9.66
N GLN A 90 -12.17 4.70 -9.39
CA GLN A 90 -12.65 3.75 -8.38
C GLN A 90 -12.67 4.43 -7.01
N LYS A 91 -13.74 4.17 -6.27
CA LYS A 91 -13.90 4.66 -4.90
C LYS A 91 -13.39 3.59 -3.96
N PRO A 92 -12.88 3.97 -2.78
CA PRO A 92 -12.59 2.99 -1.76
C PRO A 92 -13.89 2.32 -1.30
N GLU A 93 -13.80 1.02 -1.03
CA GLU A 93 -14.96 0.13 -0.92
C GLU A 93 -15.64 0.19 0.47
N ARG A 94 -14.98 0.78 1.47
CA ARG A 94 -15.52 0.89 2.84
C ARG A 94 -16.22 2.23 3.09
N GLY A 95 -16.48 3.03 2.04
CA GLY A 95 -17.27 4.26 2.11
C GLY A 95 -16.52 5.44 2.72
N GLU A 96 -15.20 5.47 2.59
CA GLU A 96 -14.33 6.48 3.17
C GLU A 96 -14.65 7.88 2.63
N ASP A 97 -14.76 8.82 3.56
CA ASP A 97 -15.01 10.23 3.28
C ASP A 97 -13.70 10.92 2.88
N LEU A 98 -13.56 11.32 1.62
CA LEU A 98 -12.37 12.00 1.07
C LEU A 98 -12.15 13.40 1.67
N GLU A 99 -13.18 13.99 2.28
CA GLU A 99 -13.02 15.25 3.00
C GLU A 99 -12.26 15.03 4.32
N LYS A 100 -12.43 13.86 4.95
CA LYS A 100 -11.81 13.49 6.24
C LYS A 100 -10.56 12.64 6.10
N ASN A 101 -10.32 12.05 4.95
CA ASN A 101 -9.24 11.10 4.72
C ASN A 101 -8.44 11.46 3.47
N TRP A 102 -7.13 11.28 3.53
CA TRP A 102 -6.33 11.05 2.35
C TRP A 102 -6.46 9.58 1.96
N VAL A 103 -6.98 9.32 0.77
CA VAL A 103 -7.15 7.95 0.29
C VAL A 103 -6.23 7.76 -0.91
N PHE A 104 -5.40 6.73 -0.85
CA PHE A 104 -4.51 6.33 -1.93
C PHE A 104 -4.96 4.99 -2.48
N SER A 105 -5.07 4.88 -3.79
CA SER A 105 -5.14 3.57 -4.46
C SER A 105 -3.73 3.13 -4.86
N LEU A 106 -3.44 1.86 -4.66
CA LEU A 106 -2.21 1.22 -5.08
C LEU A 106 -2.56 0.01 -5.93
N VAL A 107 -2.09 0.02 -7.17
CA VAL A 107 -2.20 -1.13 -8.07
C VAL A 107 -0.79 -1.68 -8.31
N MET A 108 -0.61 -2.97 -8.08
CA MET A 108 0.67 -3.68 -8.30
C MET A 108 0.42 -4.95 -9.11
N PRO A 109 0.23 -4.84 -10.45
CA PRO A 109 -0.24 -5.94 -11.28
C PRO A 109 0.65 -7.20 -11.27
N THR A 110 1.91 -7.04 -10.88
CA THR A 110 2.85 -8.16 -10.80
C THR A 110 2.79 -8.89 -9.46
N LEU A 111 2.21 -8.29 -8.42
CA LEU A 111 2.05 -8.89 -7.09
C LEU A 111 0.75 -9.67 -7.01
N SER A 112 -0.34 -9.04 -7.44
CA SER A 112 -1.71 -9.50 -7.29
C SER A 112 -2.61 -8.73 -8.25
N ASP A 113 -3.80 -9.26 -8.50
CA ASP A 113 -4.89 -8.62 -9.24
C ASP A 113 -5.69 -7.61 -8.39
N HIS A 114 -5.45 -7.56 -7.08
CA HIS A 114 -6.15 -6.66 -6.18
C HIS A 114 -5.80 -5.19 -6.43
N ILE A 115 -6.77 -4.34 -6.09
CA ILE A 115 -6.54 -2.93 -5.81
C ILE A 115 -6.37 -2.78 -4.31
N TYR A 116 -5.31 -2.10 -3.91
CA TYR A 116 -5.06 -1.80 -2.52
C TYR A 116 -5.47 -0.36 -2.21
N TRP A 117 -6.08 -0.17 -1.05
CA TRP A 117 -6.48 1.14 -0.55
C TRP A 117 -5.66 1.44 0.70
N VAL A 118 -5.03 2.61 0.75
CA VAL A 118 -4.39 3.13 1.94
C VAL A 118 -5.12 4.37 2.38
N VAL A 119 -5.67 4.33 3.59
CA VAL A 119 -6.49 5.40 4.15
C VAL A 119 -5.73 6.05 5.27
N VAL A 120 -5.51 7.36 5.16
CA VAL A 120 -4.82 8.16 6.18
C VAL A 120 -5.79 9.23 6.67
N PRO A 121 -6.31 9.14 7.91
CA PRO A 121 -7.17 10.17 8.47
C PRO A 121 -6.45 11.51 8.54
N LYS A 122 -7.11 12.61 8.16
CA LYS A 122 -6.52 13.95 8.18
C LYS A 122 -6.27 14.45 9.62
N ASP A 123 -7.18 14.10 10.53
CA ASP A 123 -7.16 14.57 11.93
C ASP A 123 -6.46 13.60 12.88
N ALA A 124 -6.28 12.34 12.49
CA ALA A 124 -5.65 11.29 13.31
C ALA A 124 -4.79 10.35 12.45
N PRO A 125 -3.64 10.81 11.93
CA PRO A 125 -2.87 10.06 10.94
C PRO A 125 -2.31 8.72 11.43
N GLU A 126 -2.19 8.52 12.74
CA GLU A 126 -1.85 7.24 13.38
C GLU A 126 -2.93 6.17 13.19
N GLY A 127 -4.17 6.57 12.89
CA GLY A 127 -5.28 5.68 12.55
C GLY A 127 -5.24 5.18 11.11
N ALA A 128 -4.10 5.31 10.41
CA ALA A 128 -3.97 4.86 9.04
C ALA A 128 -4.09 3.33 8.91
N TYR A 129 -4.78 2.88 7.86
CA TYR A 129 -4.99 1.46 7.59
C TYR A 129 -4.91 1.17 6.10
N VAL A 130 -4.74 -0.12 5.77
CA VAL A 130 -4.62 -0.62 4.41
C VAL A 130 -5.50 -1.85 4.24
N TYR A 131 -6.04 -2.03 3.04
CA TYR A 131 -6.74 -3.26 2.65
C TYR A 131 -6.66 -3.50 1.15
N GLY A 132 -6.86 -4.75 0.73
CA GLY A 132 -7.03 -5.14 -0.67
C GLY A 132 -8.49 -5.37 -1.02
N PHE A 133 -8.79 -5.33 -2.32
CA PHE A 133 -10.10 -5.63 -2.87
C PHE A 133 -9.99 -6.14 -4.32
N ASN A 134 -10.89 -7.04 -4.71
CA ASN A 134 -11.04 -7.60 -6.07
C ASN A 134 -12.32 -7.13 -6.77
#